data_AF-A0A2J7QV73-F1
#
_entry.id   AF-A0A2J7QV73-F1
#
_cell.length_a   1.000
_cell.length_b   1.000
_cell.length_c   1.000
_cell.angle_alpha   90.00
_cell.angle_beta   90.00
_cell.angle_gamma   90.00
#
_symmetry.space_group_name_H-M   'P 1'
#
loop_
_entity.id
_entity.type
_entity.pdbx_description
1 polymer ?
#
loop_
_entity_poly.entity_id
_entity_poly.type
_entity_poly.pdbx_seq_one_letter_code
_entity_poly.pdbx_strand_id
1 'polypeptide(L)'
;MYFFFLQIFISYIDLLNFPQDRQAELQAMYYFLCDCNLCTSIQSPNMILCPNQDCGQGISVKQQDHEQLPQPCPSCGVYIKADTYKKYLEVEEFTRHHLQVMKDIAYLDVCKVCLKKQQGLFHNLDLLHVKVLDLAFESSIEMGQWEKAAEFGQELVPGYQKYYKECHPLLGIHYLKLGKINLYLKKFGEALDMLKSAEQVIRVTHGDRHTLYRDQLMPLLNEAQGELGKT
;
A
#
# COMPACT_ATOMS: atom_id res chain seq x y z
N MET A 1 42.70 -12.02 -5.72
CA MET A 1 41.51 -12.42 -4.92
C MET A 1 40.69 -11.16 -4.71
N TYR A 2 39.70 -10.90 -5.57
CA TYR A 2 38.84 -9.73 -5.43
C TYR A 2 37.79 -10.03 -4.36
N PHE A 3 37.89 -9.37 -3.21
CA PHE A 3 36.82 -9.36 -2.22
C PHE A 3 35.68 -8.51 -2.78
N PHE A 4 34.59 -9.16 -3.18
CA PHE A 4 33.32 -8.49 -3.41
C PHE A 4 32.76 -8.12 -2.03
N PHE A 5 32.97 -6.88 -1.59
CA PHE A 5 32.29 -6.38 -0.41
C PHE A 5 30.82 -6.20 -0.78
N LEU A 6 29.95 -7.00 -0.17
CA LEU A 6 28.51 -6.79 -0.21
C LEU A 6 28.21 -5.48 0.53
N GLN A 7 27.66 -4.50 -0.16
CA GLN A 7 27.13 -3.30 0.46
C GLN A 7 25.74 -3.62 1.03
N ILE A 8 25.53 -3.30 2.29
CA ILE A 8 24.27 -3.51 3.00
C ILE A 8 23.58 -2.15 3.13
N PHE A 9 22.33 -2.07 2.72
CA PHE A 9 21.51 -0.86 2.77
C PHE A 9 20.26 -1.12 3.61
N ILE A 10 19.80 -0.10 4.32
CA ILE A 10 18.52 -0.07 5.04
C ILE A 10 17.75 1.19 4.66
N SER A 11 16.42 1.19 4.81
CA SER A 11 15.62 2.40 4.63
C SER A 11 15.59 3.22 5.92
N TYR A 12 15.80 4.53 5.82
CA TYR A 12 15.70 5.46 6.95
C TYR A 12 14.32 6.10 7.10
N ILE A 13 13.50 5.97 6.06
CA ILE A 13 12.20 6.62 5.91
C ILE A 13 11.19 5.60 5.39
N ASP A 14 9.92 5.97 5.42
CA ASP A 14 8.87 5.20 4.78
C ASP A 14 9.05 5.18 3.24
N LEU A 15 8.86 4.01 2.65
CA LEU A 15 8.91 3.78 1.21
C LEU A 15 7.58 4.10 0.51
N LEU A 16 6.45 4.14 1.22
CA LEU A 16 5.12 4.44 0.69
C LEU A 16 4.92 5.95 0.44
N ASN A 17 5.84 6.54 -0.30
CA ASN A 17 5.81 7.97 -0.62
C ASN A 17 6.39 8.26 -2.01
N PHE A 18 6.12 9.44 -2.56
CA PHE A 18 6.63 9.80 -3.89
C PHE A 18 8.17 9.89 -3.86
N PRO A 19 8.88 9.53 -4.95
CA PRO A 19 10.33 9.69 -5.05
C PRO A 19 10.84 11.07 -4.61
N GLN A 20 10.17 12.13 -5.04
CA GLN A 20 10.50 13.52 -4.71
C GLN A 20 10.30 13.81 -3.22
N ASP A 21 9.20 13.31 -2.63
CA ASP A 21 8.93 13.48 -1.20
C ASP A 21 9.97 12.73 -0.35
N ARG A 22 10.33 11.50 -0.76
CA ARG A 22 11.39 10.70 -0.12
C ARG A 22 12.75 11.40 -0.20
N GLN A 23 13.10 11.93 -1.37
CA GLN A 23 14.33 12.69 -1.56
C GLN A 23 14.35 13.97 -0.74
N ALA A 24 13.24 14.71 -0.68
CA ALA A 24 13.12 15.92 0.11
C ALA A 24 13.28 15.63 1.62
N GLU A 25 12.66 14.56 2.12
CA GLU A 25 12.81 14.13 3.53
C GLU A 25 14.25 13.71 3.84
N LEU A 26 14.87 12.89 2.98
CA LEU A 26 16.26 12.47 3.15
C LEU A 26 17.23 13.64 3.10
N GLN A 27 17.01 14.60 2.20
CA GLN A 27 17.83 15.79 2.08
C GLN A 27 17.68 16.70 3.31
N ALA A 28 16.46 16.87 3.81
CA ALA A 28 16.19 17.72 4.98
C ALA A 28 16.74 17.12 6.28
N MET A 29 16.60 15.80 6.47
CA MET A 29 16.91 15.13 7.74
C MET A 29 18.32 14.51 7.77
N TYR A 30 18.82 14.04 6.63
CA TYR A 30 20.07 13.29 6.52
C TYR A 30 21.08 13.93 5.54
N TYR A 31 20.76 15.08 4.96
CA TYR A 31 21.66 15.92 4.15
C TYR A 31 22.23 15.26 2.88
N PHE A 32 21.49 14.33 2.28
CA PHE A 32 21.86 13.73 0.99
C PHE A 32 20.67 13.58 0.05
N LEU A 33 20.95 13.56 -1.26
CA LEU A 33 19.97 13.25 -2.29
C LEU A 33 20.10 11.77 -2.68
N CYS A 34 19.04 10.99 -2.48
CA CYS A 34 19.04 9.56 -2.79
C CYS A 34 18.98 9.31 -4.30
N ASP A 35 19.86 8.46 -4.80
CA ASP A 35 19.98 8.05 -6.20
C ASP A 35 19.61 6.57 -6.45
N CYS A 36 18.97 5.92 -5.47
CA CYS A 36 18.55 4.52 -5.62
C CYS A 36 17.56 4.34 -6.79
N ASN A 37 17.45 3.11 -7.30
CA ASN A 37 16.58 2.76 -8.43
C ASN A 37 15.10 3.15 -8.23
N LEU A 38 14.60 3.17 -7.00
CA LEU A 38 13.23 3.58 -6.69
C LEU A 38 13.05 5.11 -6.74
N CYS A 39 14.11 5.88 -6.47
CA CYS A 39 14.10 7.35 -6.55
C CYS A 39 14.38 7.85 -7.96
N THR A 40 15.16 7.12 -8.74
CA THR A 40 15.55 7.46 -10.12
C THR A 40 14.67 6.82 -11.19
N SER A 41 13.67 6.01 -10.80
CA SER A 41 12.74 5.36 -11.73
C SER A 41 11.97 6.39 -12.56
N ILE A 42 11.93 6.16 -13.87
CA ILE A 42 11.11 6.93 -14.81
C ILE A 42 9.62 6.57 -14.76
N GLN A 43 9.27 5.47 -14.10
CA GLN A 43 7.89 5.03 -13.99
C GLN A 43 7.17 5.86 -12.94
N SER A 44 6.11 6.54 -13.36
CA SER A 44 5.29 7.30 -12.44
C SER A 44 4.54 6.35 -11.49
N PRO A 45 4.53 6.66 -10.18
CA PRO A 45 3.73 5.92 -9.21
C PRO A 45 2.23 6.28 -9.30
N ASN A 46 1.87 7.30 -10.08
CA ASN A 46 0.49 7.65 -10.41
C ASN A 46 0.00 6.79 -11.59
N MET A 47 -1.15 6.15 -11.43
CA MET A 47 -1.77 5.26 -12.40
C MET A 47 -3.28 5.49 -12.48
N ILE A 48 -3.76 5.84 -13.66
CA ILE A 48 -5.19 5.86 -13.98
C ILE A 48 -5.62 4.46 -14.47
N LEU A 49 -6.81 4.02 -14.09
CA LEU A 49 -7.37 2.74 -14.51
C LEU A 49 -7.75 2.79 -15.99
N CYS A 50 -7.45 1.73 -16.74
CA CYS A 50 -7.91 1.60 -18.12
C CYS A 50 -9.44 1.70 -18.19
N PRO A 51 -10.01 2.52 -19.09
CA PRO A 51 -11.46 2.66 -19.20
C PRO A 51 -12.14 1.43 -19.80
N ASN A 52 -11.39 0.48 -20.38
CA ASN A 52 -11.91 -0.81 -20.78
C ASN A 52 -12.10 -1.71 -19.54
N GLN A 53 -13.36 -2.01 -19.21
CA GLN A 53 -13.72 -2.77 -18.00
C GLN A 53 -13.13 -4.19 -17.99
N ASP A 54 -12.91 -4.79 -19.17
CA ASP A 54 -12.34 -6.14 -19.29
C ASP A 54 -10.80 -6.15 -19.23
N CYS A 55 -10.15 -4.97 -19.20
CA CYS A 55 -8.69 -4.85 -19.25
C CYS A 55 -8.04 -4.78 -17.85
N GLY A 56 -8.54 -3.90 -16.98
CA GLY A 56 -8.00 -3.70 -15.63
C GLY A 56 -6.59 -3.09 -15.55
N GLN A 57 -5.91 -2.82 -16.67
CA GLN A 57 -4.54 -2.31 -16.70
C GLN A 57 -4.43 -0.88 -16.15
N GLY A 58 -3.45 -0.63 -15.27
CA GLY A 58 -3.05 0.72 -14.86
C GLY A 58 -2.18 1.40 -15.93
N ILE A 59 -2.50 2.66 -16.24
CA ILE A 59 -1.78 3.49 -17.21
C ILE A 59 -1.04 4.58 -16.43
N SER A 60 0.28 4.64 -16.54
CA SER A 60 1.09 5.61 -15.81
C SER A 60 0.81 7.05 -16.28
N VAL A 61 0.61 7.96 -15.32
CA VAL A 61 0.40 9.39 -15.56
C VAL A 61 1.66 10.16 -15.17
N LYS A 62 2.28 10.88 -16.12
CA LYS A 62 3.48 11.67 -15.84
C LYS A 62 3.09 13.02 -15.23
N GLN A 63 3.71 13.38 -14.11
CA GLN A 63 3.42 14.62 -13.36
C GLN A 63 3.68 15.92 -14.14
N GLN A 64 4.49 15.88 -15.20
CA GLN A 64 4.92 17.09 -15.92
C GLN A 64 3.98 17.51 -17.06
N ASP A 65 2.98 16.68 -17.40
CA ASP A 65 2.12 16.90 -18.56
C ASP A 65 0.63 16.97 -18.15
N HIS A 66 0.26 17.91 -17.28
CA HIS A 66 -1.16 18.22 -17.03
C HIS A 66 -1.92 18.58 -18.32
N GLU A 67 -1.19 19.02 -19.35
CA GLU A 67 -1.73 19.41 -20.66
C GLU A 67 -1.73 18.27 -21.70
N GLN A 68 -0.95 17.20 -21.53
CA GLN A 68 -0.91 16.09 -22.50
C GLN A 68 -1.67 14.88 -21.98
N LEU A 69 -2.53 14.33 -22.84
CA LEU A 69 -3.26 13.11 -22.55
C LEU A 69 -2.29 11.93 -22.35
N PRO A 70 -2.59 10.99 -21.44
CA PRO A 70 -1.81 9.78 -21.30
C PRO A 70 -1.74 8.99 -22.61
N GLN A 71 -0.65 8.24 -22.77
CA GLN A 71 -0.50 7.26 -23.84
C GLN A 71 -1.66 6.25 -23.80
N PRO A 72 -2.05 5.64 -24.94
CA PRO A 72 -3.07 4.59 -24.95
C PRO A 72 -2.68 3.44 -24.04
N CYS A 73 -3.67 2.69 -23.57
CA CYS A 73 -3.44 1.55 -22.72
C CYS A 73 -2.43 0.58 -23.37
N PRO A 74 -1.33 0.22 -22.70
CA PRO A 74 -0.30 -0.64 -23.30
C PRO A 74 -0.78 -2.08 -23.52
N SER A 75 -1.88 -2.48 -22.86
CA SER A 75 -2.46 -3.82 -22.96
C SER A 75 -3.50 -3.91 -24.08
N CYS A 76 -4.47 -2.99 -24.13
CA CYS A 76 -5.60 -3.07 -25.07
C CYS A 76 -5.69 -1.93 -26.10
N GLY A 77 -4.76 -0.97 -26.08
CA GLY A 77 -4.71 0.15 -27.02
C GLY A 77 -5.77 1.24 -26.82
N VAL A 78 -6.66 1.11 -25.84
CA VAL A 78 -7.73 2.08 -25.60
C VAL A 78 -7.18 3.40 -25.05
N TYR A 79 -7.62 4.51 -25.64
CA TYR A 79 -7.28 5.86 -25.21
C TYR A 79 -8.17 6.34 -24.06
N ILE A 80 -7.60 7.19 -23.21
CA ILE A 80 -8.32 7.87 -22.14
C ILE A 80 -8.96 9.13 -22.71
N LYS A 81 -10.28 9.28 -22.50
CA LYS A 81 -11.00 10.49 -22.91
C LYS A 81 -10.53 11.69 -22.09
N ALA A 82 -10.47 12.86 -22.71
CA ALA A 82 -10.04 14.10 -22.05
C ALA A 82 -10.84 14.41 -20.78
N ASP A 83 -12.16 14.24 -20.79
CA ASP A 83 -13.01 14.46 -19.62
C ASP A 83 -12.69 13.50 -18.47
N THR A 84 -12.39 12.23 -18.78
CA THR A 84 -11.96 11.24 -17.78
C THR A 84 -10.61 11.61 -17.18
N TYR A 85 -9.68 12.07 -18.01
CA TYR A 85 -8.36 12.50 -17.54
C TYR A 85 -8.46 13.78 -16.69
N LYS A 86 -9.26 14.76 -17.10
CA LYS A 86 -9.53 15.96 -16.30
C LYS A 86 -10.12 15.60 -14.93
N LYS A 87 -11.10 14.69 -14.91
CA LYS A 87 -11.68 14.19 -13.65
C LYS A 87 -10.63 13.48 -12.78
N TYR A 88 -9.72 12.72 -13.38
CA TYR A 88 -8.61 12.09 -12.65
C TYR A 88 -7.73 13.16 -11.98
N LEU A 89 -7.33 14.21 -12.70
CA LEU A 89 -6.52 15.30 -12.16
C LEU A 89 -7.24 16.03 -11.01
N GLU A 90 -8.53 16.31 -11.14
CA GLU A 90 -9.32 16.95 -10.08
C GLU A 90 -9.38 16.08 -8.80
N VAL A 91 -9.53 14.77 -8.96
CA VAL A 91 -9.54 13.84 -7.81
C VAL A 91 -8.14 13.64 -7.22
N GLU A 92 -7.11 13.61 -8.06
CA GLU A 92 -5.70 13.53 -7.67
C GLU A 92 -5.32 14.71 -6.78
N GLU A 93 -5.64 15.94 -7.22
CA GLU A 93 -5.39 17.17 -6.49
C GLU A 93 -6.15 17.20 -5.15
N PHE A 94 -7.45 16.86 -5.19
CA PHE A 94 -8.29 16.76 -4.00
C PHE A 94 -7.71 15.76 -2.97
N THR A 95 -7.32 14.57 -3.43
CA THR A 95 -6.71 13.55 -2.57
C THR A 95 -5.38 14.03 -1.99
N ARG A 96 -4.51 14.63 -2.82
CA ARG A 96 -3.20 15.13 -2.38
C ARG A 96 -3.34 16.21 -1.30
N HIS A 97 -4.27 17.15 -1.49
CA HIS A 97 -4.57 18.18 -0.49
C HIS A 97 -5.00 17.56 0.84
N HIS A 98 -5.96 16.62 0.81
CA HIS A 98 -6.43 15.98 2.03
C HIS A 98 -5.37 15.09 2.69
N LEU A 99 -4.53 14.40 1.93
CA LEU A 99 -3.41 13.63 2.50
C LEU A 99 -2.39 14.51 3.23
N GLN A 100 -2.20 15.76 2.81
CA GLN A 100 -1.35 16.72 3.54
C GLN A 100 -2.00 17.17 4.85
N VAL A 101 -3.31 17.44 4.84
CA VAL A 101 -4.07 17.85 6.02
C VAL A 101 -4.22 16.71 7.03
N MET A 102 -4.39 15.46 6.56
CA MET A 102 -4.58 14.28 7.40
C MET A 102 -3.28 13.80 8.09
N LYS A 103 -2.13 14.44 7.87
CA LYS A 103 -0.87 14.08 8.53
C LYS A 103 -0.92 14.22 10.05
N ASP A 104 -1.74 15.14 10.57
CA ASP A 104 -1.76 15.48 12.00
C ASP A 104 -2.86 14.75 12.78
N ILE A 105 -4.04 14.50 12.18
CA ILE A 105 -5.13 13.67 12.73
C ILE A 105 -5.90 13.07 11.55
N ALA A 106 -5.91 11.74 11.40
CA ALA A 106 -6.59 11.06 10.32
C ALA A 106 -8.10 10.95 10.59
N TYR A 107 -8.93 11.28 9.59
CA TYR A 107 -10.38 11.14 9.64
C TYR A 107 -10.84 10.09 8.63
N LEU A 108 -11.37 8.98 9.14
CA LEU A 108 -11.88 7.87 8.32
C LEU A 108 -12.91 8.33 7.26
N ASP A 109 -13.73 9.34 7.58
CA ASP A 109 -14.74 9.86 6.65
C ASP A 109 -14.12 10.54 5.43
N VAL A 110 -13.01 11.27 5.61
CA VAL A 110 -12.27 11.90 4.51
C VAL A 110 -11.65 10.81 3.62
N CYS A 111 -11.10 9.76 4.22
CA CYS A 111 -10.57 8.61 3.48
C CYS A 111 -11.67 7.95 2.64
N LYS A 112 -12.85 7.68 3.23
CA LYS A 112 -14.01 7.13 2.53
C LYS A 112 -14.46 8.02 1.35
N VAL A 113 -14.44 9.34 1.52
CA VAL A 113 -14.76 10.30 0.43
C VAL A 113 -13.72 10.23 -0.69
N CYS A 114 -12.43 10.17 -0.35
CA CYS A 114 -11.35 10.03 -1.33
C CYS A 114 -11.49 8.72 -2.13
N LEU A 115 -11.62 7.58 -1.45
CA LEU A 115 -11.77 6.26 -2.08
C LEU A 115 -12.99 6.21 -3.00
N LYS A 116 -14.12 6.79 -2.56
CA LYS A 116 -15.34 6.88 -3.39
C LYS A 116 -15.13 7.70 -4.66
N LYS A 117 -14.35 8.79 -4.60
CA LYS A 117 -14.02 9.60 -5.79
C LYS A 117 -13.05 8.88 -6.73
N GLN A 118 -12.16 8.05 -6.18
CA GLN A 118 -11.17 7.28 -6.92
C GLN A 118 -11.76 6.05 -7.62
N GLN A 119 -12.91 5.54 -7.17
CA GLN A 119 -13.54 4.33 -7.69
C GLN A 119 -13.75 4.38 -9.22
N GLY A 120 -13.25 3.36 -9.91
CA GLY A 120 -13.34 3.25 -11.37
C GLY A 120 -12.48 4.24 -12.15
N LEU A 121 -11.61 4.98 -11.46
CA LEU A 121 -10.77 6.02 -12.05
C LEU A 121 -9.29 5.77 -11.74
N PHE A 122 -8.96 5.43 -10.49
CA PHE A 122 -7.60 5.12 -10.06
C PHE A 122 -7.35 3.62 -10.17
N HIS A 123 -6.15 3.23 -10.58
CA HIS A 123 -5.74 1.84 -10.51
C HIS A 123 -5.44 1.47 -9.05
N ASN A 124 -5.71 0.23 -8.63
CA ASN A 124 -5.49 -0.23 -7.24
C ASN A 124 -4.01 -0.12 -6.78
N LEU A 125 -3.06 -0.05 -7.71
CA LEU A 125 -1.63 0.15 -7.42
C LEU A 125 -1.17 1.61 -7.56
N ASP A 126 -2.08 2.57 -7.79
CA ASP A 126 -1.77 4.00 -7.74
C ASP A 126 -1.32 4.39 -6.32
N LEU A 127 -0.24 5.16 -6.21
CA LEU A 127 0.34 5.48 -4.90
C LEU A 127 -0.60 6.29 -4.01
N LEU A 128 -1.37 7.24 -4.54
CA LEU A 128 -2.32 8.00 -3.73
C LEU A 128 -3.45 7.11 -3.24
N HIS A 129 -3.95 6.21 -4.09
CA HIS A 129 -4.97 5.25 -3.69
C HIS A 129 -4.48 4.35 -2.55
N VAL A 130 -3.27 3.79 -2.67
CA VAL A 130 -2.66 2.96 -1.62
C VAL A 130 -2.45 3.75 -0.33
N LYS A 131 -2.00 5.02 -0.41
CA LYS A 131 -1.85 5.88 0.79
C LYS A 131 -3.18 6.19 1.47
N VAL A 132 -4.26 6.37 0.72
CA VAL A 132 -5.59 6.57 1.31
C VAL A 132 -6.12 5.28 1.93
N LEU A 133 -5.91 4.13 1.30
CA LEU A 133 -6.28 2.83 1.88
C LEU A 133 -5.53 2.54 3.17
N ASP A 134 -4.24 2.86 3.24
CA ASP A 134 -3.41 2.76 4.44
C ASP A 134 -4.00 3.57 5.61
N LEU A 135 -4.27 4.85 5.37
CA LEU A 135 -4.92 5.70 6.38
C LEU A 135 -6.33 5.21 6.75
N ALA A 136 -7.13 4.78 5.77
CA ALA A 136 -8.46 4.25 6.03
C ALA A 136 -8.42 2.98 6.90
N PHE A 137 -7.43 2.11 6.67
CA PHE A 137 -7.20 0.91 7.43
C PHE A 137 -6.83 1.24 8.89
N GLU A 138 -5.80 2.05 9.10
CA GLU A 138 -5.34 2.42 10.45
C GLU A 138 -6.42 3.19 11.23
N SER A 139 -7.10 4.17 10.60
CA SER A 139 -8.21 4.89 11.24
C SER A 139 -9.41 3.97 11.57
N SER A 140 -9.68 2.96 10.74
CA SER A 140 -10.75 1.99 11.05
C SER A 140 -10.41 1.15 12.28
N ILE A 141 -9.13 0.78 12.46
CA ILE A 141 -8.64 0.09 13.67
C ILE A 141 -8.80 0.99 14.89
N GLU A 142 -8.34 2.24 14.82
CA GLU A 142 -8.42 3.20 15.93
C GLU A 142 -9.86 3.47 16.37
N MET A 143 -10.80 3.49 15.42
CA MET A 143 -12.23 3.68 15.68
C MET A 143 -12.98 2.38 16.01
N GLY A 144 -12.30 1.22 16.00
CA GLY A 144 -12.92 -0.09 16.23
C GLY A 144 -13.93 -0.54 15.17
N GLN A 145 -13.87 0.01 13.95
CA GLN A 145 -14.71 -0.41 12.81
C GLN A 145 -14.09 -1.65 12.14
N TRP A 146 -14.13 -2.80 12.80
CA TRP A 146 -13.39 -4.01 12.42
C TRP A 146 -13.75 -4.55 11.03
N GLU A 147 -15.01 -4.52 10.63
CA GLU A 147 -15.44 -4.96 9.29
C GLU A 147 -14.85 -4.06 8.20
N LYS A 148 -14.80 -2.73 8.44
CA LYS A 148 -14.19 -1.78 7.52
C LYS A 148 -12.67 -1.90 7.50
N ALA A 149 -12.05 -2.13 8.65
CA ALA A 149 -10.62 -2.41 8.72
C ALA A 149 -10.26 -3.67 7.93
N ALA A 150 -11.07 -4.74 8.00
CA ALA A 150 -10.85 -5.94 7.20
C ALA A 150 -10.99 -5.68 5.69
N GLU A 151 -11.99 -4.90 5.28
CA GLU A 151 -12.23 -4.51 3.88
C GLU A 151 -11.04 -3.70 3.32
N PHE A 152 -10.69 -2.58 3.95
CA PHE A 152 -9.58 -1.74 3.48
C PHE A 152 -8.24 -2.46 3.58
N GLY A 153 -8.02 -3.21 4.66
CA GLY A 153 -6.77 -3.93 4.87
C GLY A 153 -6.55 -5.01 3.80
N GLN A 154 -7.60 -5.71 3.37
CA GLN A 154 -7.51 -6.68 2.28
C GLN A 154 -7.24 -6.02 0.92
N GLU A 155 -7.90 -4.89 0.64
CA GLU A 155 -7.69 -4.11 -0.59
C GLU A 155 -6.28 -3.51 -0.67
N LEU A 156 -5.67 -3.19 0.49
CA LEU A 156 -4.35 -2.60 0.60
C LEU A 156 -3.19 -3.56 0.26
N VAL A 157 -3.39 -4.88 0.42
CA VAL A 157 -2.33 -5.89 0.30
C VAL A 157 -1.51 -5.78 -1.00
N PRO A 158 -2.09 -5.67 -2.21
CA PRO A 158 -1.32 -5.58 -3.45
C PRO A 158 -0.46 -4.30 -3.52
N GLY A 159 -0.96 -3.20 -2.97
CA GLY A 159 -0.23 -1.95 -2.86
C GLY A 159 0.99 -2.09 -1.97
N TYR A 160 0.80 -2.64 -0.78
CA TYR A 160 1.90 -2.92 0.16
C TYR A 160 2.95 -3.86 -0.45
N GLN A 161 2.54 -4.96 -1.10
CA GLN A 161 3.46 -5.87 -1.79
C GLN A 161 4.29 -5.14 -2.87
N LYS A 162 3.67 -4.25 -3.64
CA LYS A 162 4.36 -3.48 -4.68
C LYS A 162 5.41 -2.53 -4.10
N TYR A 163 5.05 -1.74 -3.09
CA TYR A 163 5.86 -0.63 -2.60
C TYR A 163 6.86 -1.05 -1.52
N TYR A 164 6.48 -1.94 -0.60
CA TYR A 164 7.37 -2.43 0.44
C TYR A 164 8.21 -3.64 0.03
N LYS A 165 7.79 -4.43 -0.97
CA LYS A 165 8.38 -5.72 -1.37
C LYS A 165 8.15 -6.84 -0.34
N GLU A 166 8.43 -8.08 -0.77
CA GLU A 166 7.99 -9.31 -0.09
C GLU A 166 8.51 -9.50 1.34
N CYS A 167 9.71 -9.02 1.67
CA CYS A 167 10.32 -9.21 3.00
C CYS A 167 10.44 -7.92 3.82
N HIS A 168 9.45 -7.03 3.73
CA HIS A 168 9.46 -5.79 4.49
C HIS A 168 8.71 -5.92 5.83
N PRO A 169 9.24 -5.39 6.95
CA PRO A 169 8.58 -5.49 8.26
C PRO A 169 7.13 -5.00 8.25
N LEU A 170 6.86 -3.85 7.62
CA LEU A 170 5.49 -3.29 7.58
C LEU A 170 4.50 -4.16 6.80
N LEU A 171 4.94 -4.91 5.78
CA LEU A 171 4.09 -5.88 5.10
C LEU A 171 3.73 -7.06 6.04
N GLY A 172 4.71 -7.55 6.80
CA GLY A 172 4.48 -8.60 7.80
C GLY A 172 3.54 -8.16 8.92
N ILE A 173 3.73 -6.92 9.43
CA ILE A 173 2.84 -6.33 10.44
C ILE A 173 1.42 -6.15 9.89
N HIS A 174 1.27 -5.71 8.64
CA HIS A 174 -0.04 -5.59 7.98
C HIS A 174 -0.78 -6.92 7.96
N TYR A 175 -0.13 -7.98 7.49
CA TYR A 175 -0.71 -9.32 7.50
C TYR A 175 -1.09 -9.80 8.91
N LEU A 176 -0.25 -9.53 9.92
CA LEU A 176 -0.54 -9.89 11.31
C LEU A 176 -1.79 -9.15 11.82
N LYS A 177 -1.87 -7.83 11.60
CA LYS A 177 -3.04 -7.02 11.97
C LYS A 177 -4.31 -7.56 11.30
N LEU A 178 -4.26 -7.78 9.98
CA LEU A 178 -5.40 -8.27 9.21
C LEU A 178 -5.84 -9.68 9.63
N GLY A 179 -4.88 -10.57 9.89
CA GLY A 179 -5.15 -11.90 10.44
C GLY A 179 -5.85 -11.87 11.80
N LYS A 180 -5.38 -10.99 12.70
CA LYS A 180 -6.00 -10.77 14.01
C LYS A 180 -7.42 -10.19 13.90
N ILE A 181 -7.65 -9.26 12.97
CA ILE A 181 -8.98 -8.68 12.72
C ILE A 181 -9.93 -9.76 12.18
N ASN A 182 -9.48 -10.58 11.23
CA ASN A 182 -10.30 -11.67 10.68
C ASN A 182 -10.63 -12.74 11.73
N LEU A 183 -9.71 -13.06 12.65
CA LEU A 183 -9.99 -13.91 13.81
C LEU A 183 -11.12 -13.34 14.67
N TYR A 184 -11.03 -12.05 15.02
CA TYR A 184 -12.06 -11.36 15.79
C TYR A 184 -13.43 -11.42 15.10
N LEU A 185 -13.45 -11.27 13.77
CA LEU A 185 -14.65 -11.37 12.94
C LEU A 185 -15.09 -12.81 12.65
N LYS A 186 -14.42 -13.83 13.21
CA LYS A 186 -14.68 -15.26 13.00
C LYS A 186 -14.54 -15.72 11.55
N LYS A 187 -13.76 -15.00 10.75
CA LYS A 187 -13.37 -15.35 9.38
C LYS A 187 -12.09 -16.20 9.41
N PHE A 188 -12.22 -17.42 9.92
CA PHE A 188 -11.06 -18.24 10.31
C PHE A 188 -10.16 -18.65 9.13
N GLY A 189 -10.74 -18.88 7.95
CA GLY A 189 -9.97 -19.19 6.74
C GLY A 189 -9.10 -18.02 6.31
N GLU A 190 -9.71 -16.85 6.14
CA GLU A 190 -9.03 -15.61 5.79
C GLU A 190 -8.01 -15.19 6.85
N ALA A 191 -8.33 -15.40 8.13
CA ALA A 191 -7.40 -15.18 9.22
C ALA A 191 -6.15 -16.06 9.09
N LEU A 192 -6.34 -17.36 8.86
CA LEU A 192 -5.24 -18.32 8.74
C LEU A 192 -4.33 -17.97 7.56
N ASP A 193 -4.89 -17.60 6.41
CA ASP A 193 -4.13 -17.23 5.22
C ASP A 193 -3.27 -15.97 5.46
N MET A 194 -3.85 -14.96 6.12
CA MET A 194 -3.11 -13.74 6.47
C MET A 194 -2.03 -14.02 7.52
N LEU A 195 -2.31 -14.82 8.55
CA LEU A 195 -1.33 -15.14 9.58
C LEU A 195 -0.16 -15.99 9.04
N LYS A 196 -0.42 -16.91 8.10
CA LYS A 196 0.66 -17.64 7.40
C LYS A 196 1.53 -16.70 6.56
N SER A 197 0.90 -15.74 5.87
CA SER A 197 1.63 -14.71 5.13
C SER A 197 2.46 -13.83 6.07
N ALA A 198 1.92 -13.48 7.24
CA ALA A 198 2.65 -12.77 8.28
C ALA A 198 3.85 -13.57 8.79
N GLU A 199 3.72 -14.89 8.96
CA GLU A 199 4.79 -15.78 9.41
C GLU A 199 5.99 -15.77 8.46
N GLN A 200 5.74 -15.89 7.16
CA GLN A 200 6.79 -15.87 6.14
C GLN A 200 7.65 -14.60 6.21
N VAL A 201 7.02 -13.45 6.50
CA VAL A 201 7.70 -12.15 6.54
C VAL A 201 8.30 -11.85 7.92
N ILE A 202 7.54 -12.06 9.00
CA ILE A 202 7.98 -11.74 10.37
C ILE A 202 9.12 -12.65 10.82
N ARG A 203 9.11 -13.93 10.43
CA ARG A 203 10.21 -14.84 10.74
C ARG A 203 11.54 -14.35 10.17
N VAL A 204 11.53 -13.75 8.98
CA VAL A 204 12.75 -13.20 8.35
C VAL A 204 13.13 -11.85 8.96
N THR A 205 12.16 -10.95 9.11
CA THR A 205 12.41 -9.56 9.51
C THR A 205 12.71 -9.38 11.00
N HIS A 206 12.09 -10.19 11.86
CA HIS A 206 12.25 -10.11 13.31
C HIS A 206 12.99 -11.32 13.90
N GLY A 207 12.88 -12.49 13.27
CA GLY A 207 13.43 -13.75 13.79
C GLY A 207 12.43 -14.56 14.62
N ASP A 208 12.61 -15.88 14.62
CA ASP A 208 11.74 -16.83 15.33
C ASP A 208 11.81 -16.77 16.87
N ARG A 209 12.84 -16.11 17.41
CA ARG A 209 13.00 -15.85 18.85
C ARG A 209 12.37 -14.53 19.31
N HIS A 210 11.98 -13.67 18.38
CA HIS A 210 11.42 -12.37 18.72
C HIS A 210 10.02 -12.52 19.35
N THR A 211 9.69 -11.67 20.32
CA THR A 211 8.42 -11.74 21.06
C THR A 211 7.20 -11.56 20.15
N LEU A 212 7.30 -10.71 19.13
CA LEU A 212 6.26 -10.59 18.09
C LEU A 212 5.97 -11.92 17.38
N TYR A 213 6.99 -12.71 17.08
CA TYR A 213 6.81 -14.02 16.45
C TYR A 213 6.26 -15.02 17.47
N ARG A 214 6.98 -15.23 18.58
CA ARG A 214 6.68 -16.29 19.56
C ARG A 214 5.40 -16.04 20.37
N ASP A 215 5.21 -14.81 20.83
CA ASP A 215 4.20 -14.47 21.84
C ASP A 215 2.95 -13.80 21.24
N GLN A 216 3.02 -13.31 19.99
CA GLN A 216 1.86 -12.70 19.31
C GLN A 216 1.41 -13.52 18.10
N LEU A 217 2.28 -13.75 17.12
CA LEU A 217 1.90 -14.41 15.88
C LEU A 217 1.57 -15.90 16.06
N MET A 218 2.45 -16.68 16.70
CA MET A 218 2.25 -18.12 16.84
C MET A 218 0.97 -18.52 17.60
N PRO A 219 0.60 -17.84 18.71
CA PRO A 219 -0.68 -18.10 19.37
C PRO A 219 -1.89 -17.87 18.45
N LEU A 220 -1.89 -16.78 17.67
CA LEU A 220 -2.98 -16.49 16.72
C LEU A 220 -3.05 -17.53 15.60
N LEU A 221 -1.91 -18.01 15.10
CA LEU A 221 -1.87 -19.11 14.12
C LEU A 221 -2.50 -20.38 14.66
N ASN A 222 -2.15 -20.78 15.88
CA ASN A 222 -2.70 -21.96 16.52
C ASN A 222 -4.21 -21.80 16.78
N GLU A 223 -4.66 -20.62 17.20
CA GLU A 223 -6.08 -20.29 17.38
C GLU A 223 -6.85 -20.42 16.05
N ALA A 224 -6.37 -19.79 14.97
CA ALA A 224 -7.01 -19.86 13.66
C ALA A 224 -7.11 -21.29 13.14
N GLN A 225 -6.06 -22.10 13.29
CA GLN A 225 -6.07 -23.52 12.91
C GLN A 225 -7.06 -24.33 13.76
N GLY A 226 -7.07 -24.08 15.07
CA GLY A 226 -7.96 -24.77 16.00
C GLY A 226 -9.43 -24.48 15.74
N GLU A 227 -9.80 -23.23 15.44
CA GLU A 227 -11.19 -22.85 15.12
C GLU A 227 -11.64 -23.40 13.76
N LEU A 228 -10.78 -23.37 12.74
CA LEU A 228 -11.11 -23.93 11.42
C LEU A 228 -11.30 -25.45 11.44
N GLY A 229 -10.63 -26.16 12.35
CA GLY A 229 -10.82 -27.60 12.54
C GLY A 229 -12.13 -27.98 13.24
N LYS A 230 -12.86 -27.01 13.81
CA LYS A 230 -14.15 -27.22 14.50
C LYS A 230 -15.36 -26.91 13.62
N THR A 231 -15.17 -26.14 12.56
CA THR A 231 -16.20 -25.77 11.57
C THR A 231 -16.35 -26.85 10.51
#